data_AF-A0A498FCZ2-F1
#
_entry.id   AF-A0A498FCZ2-F1
#
_cell.length_a   1.000
_cell.length_b   1.000
_cell.length_c   1.000
_cell.angle_alpha   90.00
_cell.angle_beta   90.00
_cell.angle_gamma   90.00
#
_symmetry.space_group_name_H-M   'P 1'
#
loop_
_entity.id
_entity.type
_entity.pdbx_description
1 polymer ?
#
loop_
_entity_poly.entity_id
_entity_poly.type
_entity_poly.pdbx_seq_one_letter_code
_entity_poly.pdbx_strand_id
1 'polypeptide(L)'
;MGVCIAGVAIAVALLFVVTSVSIGLAGSTTVESEDIDYWIVPDDGGSGSVPLQSEGARLSQVHTISAELNADDRIEYASPVALQPLRLENPTTGDREYVIALGVLPPEGQRRVADMRLDPLSEPYPYYADGDYDGTWTGEFVASPAVADRLALDVNDTAAVSGANRSLTLVAVNDREMAAGFGEVPAIA
;
A
#
# COMPACT_ATOMS: atom_id res chain seq x y z
N MET A 1 -15.69 -29.32 43.06
CA MET A 1 -16.58 -28.64 42.08
C MET A 1 -16.03 -27.31 41.59
N GLY A 2 -15.57 -26.39 42.46
CA GLY A 2 -15.10 -25.06 42.02
C GLY A 2 -13.95 -25.06 41.00
N VAL A 3 -12.99 -26.00 41.13
CA VAL A 3 -11.85 -26.11 40.19
C VAL A 3 -12.30 -26.51 38.77
N CYS A 4 -13.29 -27.41 38.65
CA CYS A 4 -13.80 -27.82 37.33
C CYS A 4 -14.58 -26.68 36.65
N ILE A 5 -15.37 -25.93 37.41
CA ILE A 5 -16.13 -24.78 36.89
C ILE A 5 -15.18 -23.66 36.46
N ALA A 6 -14.14 -23.38 37.26
CA ALA A 6 -13.12 -22.38 36.92
C ALA A 6 -12.34 -22.77 35.65
N GLY A 7 -11.98 -24.05 35.50
CA GLY A 7 -11.31 -24.54 34.30
C GLY A 7 -12.15 -24.34 33.03
N VAL A 8 -13.44 -24.68 33.09
CA VAL A 8 -14.37 -24.46 31.97
C VAL A 8 -14.56 -22.97 31.69
N ALA A 9 -14.71 -22.14 32.72
CA ALA A 9 -14.88 -20.70 32.57
C ALA A 9 -13.69 -20.03 31.87
N ILE A 10 -12.45 -20.42 32.22
CA ILE A 10 -11.23 -19.92 31.57
C ILE A 10 -11.17 -20.35 30.10
N ALA A 11 -11.50 -21.61 29.80
CA ALA A 11 -11.51 -22.10 28.42
C ALA A 11 -12.52 -21.34 27.54
N VAL A 12 -13.72 -21.08 28.07
CA VAL A 12 -14.75 -20.29 27.36
C VAL A 12 -14.32 -18.84 27.19
N ALA A 13 -13.72 -18.22 28.21
CA ALA A 13 -13.22 -16.84 28.12
C ALA A 13 -12.14 -16.70 27.04
N LEU A 14 -11.19 -17.64 26.98
CA LEU A 14 -10.16 -17.65 25.94
C LEU A 14 -10.77 -17.83 24.55
N LEU A 15 -11.71 -18.75 24.40
CA LEU A 15 -12.41 -18.96 23.12
C LEU A 15 -13.13 -17.67 22.69
N PHE A 16 -13.78 -16.97 23.63
CA PHE A 16 -14.46 -15.71 23.34
C PHE A 16 -13.50 -14.62 22.87
N VAL A 17 -12.35 -14.47 23.53
CA VAL A 17 -11.33 -13.48 23.15
C VAL A 17 -10.76 -13.78 21.76
N VAL A 18 -10.42 -15.04 21.48
CA VAL A 18 -9.90 -15.42 20.16
C VAL A 18 -10.96 -15.21 19.08
N THR A 19 -12.21 -15.58 19.36
CA THR A 19 -13.31 -15.44 18.41
C THR A 19 -13.64 -13.98 18.16
N SER A 20 -13.67 -13.13 19.19
CA SER A 20 -13.95 -11.70 19.02
C SER A 20 -12.84 -11.00 18.23
N VAL A 21 -11.57 -11.33 18.48
CA VAL A 21 -10.44 -10.82 17.69
C VAL A 21 -10.55 -11.31 16.25
N SER A 22 -10.85 -12.59 16.04
CA SER A 22 -11.01 -13.17 14.70
C SER A 22 -12.15 -12.51 13.92
N ILE A 23 -13.30 -12.28 14.56
CA ILE A 23 -14.45 -11.58 13.95
C ILE A 23 -14.11 -10.11 13.70
N GLY A 24 -13.39 -9.46 14.61
CA GLY A 24 -12.94 -8.07 14.41
C GLY A 24 -11.98 -7.93 13.22
N LEU A 25 -11.12 -8.93 13.00
CA LEU A 25 -10.21 -8.98 11.86
C LEU A 25 -10.89 -9.43 10.56
N ALA A 26 -11.84 -10.36 10.64
CA ALA A 26 -12.58 -10.88 9.48
C ALA A 26 -13.71 -9.94 9.03
N GLY A 27 -14.16 -9.04 9.92
CA GLY A 27 -15.14 -8.00 9.62
C GLY A 27 -14.51 -6.87 8.81
N SER A 28 -14.01 -7.16 7.61
CA SER A 28 -13.89 -6.14 6.58
C SER A 28 -15.31 -5.73 6.20
N THR A 29 -15.77 -4.60 6.72
CA THR A 29 -17.07 -4.03 6.40
C THR A 29 -17.11 -3.76 4.90
N THR A 30 -17.69 -4.67 4.11
CA THR A 30 -18.23 -4.33 2.79
C THR A 30 -19.42 -3.41 3.05
N VAL A 31 -19.13 -2.13 3.30
CA VAL A 31 -20.15 -1.09 3.26
C VAL A 31 -20.48 -0.94 1.78
N GLU A 32 -21.70 -1.31 1.41
CA GLU A 32 -22.37 -0.75 0.25
C GLU A 32 -22.47 0.77 0.49
N SER A 33 -21.41 1.48 0.12
CA SER A 33 -21.33 2.95 0.16
C SER A 33 -21.70 3.50 -1.21
N GLU A 34 -22.13 4.75 -1.27
CA GLU A 34 -22.44 5.43 -2.53
C GLU A 34 -21.19 6.04 -3.21
N ASP A 35 -19.99 5.79 -2.65
CA ASP A 35 -18.67 6.22 -3.13
C ASP A 35 -17.69 5.02 -3.06
N ILE A 36 -17.83 4.03 -3.94
CA ILE A 36 -16.98 2.83 -3.95
C ILE A 36 -15.90 2.98 -5.03
N ASP A 37 -14.63 3.04 -4.62
CA ASP A 37 -13.50 2.88 -5.53
C ASP A 37 -13.45 1.42 -6.01
N TYR A 38 -13.49 1.23 -7.34
CA TYR A 38 -13.40 -0.10 -7.95
C TYR A 38 -11.94 -0.47 -8.25
N TRP A 39 -11.54 -1.67 -7.85
CA TRP A 39 -10.22 -2.21 -8.17
C TRP A 39 -10.31 -3.16 -9.36
N ILE A 40 -9.59 -2.84 -10.43
CA ILE A 40 -9.34 -3.77 -11.53
C ILE A 40 -8.08 -4.54 -11.18
N VAL A 41 -8.23 -5.82 -10.87
CA VAL A 41 -7.13 -6.74 -10.56
C VAL A 41 -7.05 -7.85 -11.61
N PRO A 42 -5.85 -8.38 -11.89
CA PRO A 42 -5.73 -9.54 -12.77
C PRO A 42 -6.44 -10.76 -12.16
N ASP A 43 -7.01 -11.60 -13.02
CA ASP A 43 -7.65 -12.85 -12.60
C ASP A 43 -6.57 -13.84 -12.11
N ASP A 44 -6.70 -14.35 -10.89
CA ASP A 44 -5.78 -15.32 -10.27
C ASP A 44 -5.90 -16.74 -10.88
N GLY A 45 -6.76 -16.92 -11.90
CA GLY A 45 -7.08 -18.18 -12.58
C GLY A 45 -5.99 -18.74 -13.50
N GLY A 46 -4.75 -18.89 -13.03
CA GLY A 46 -3.66 -19.54 -13.75
C GLY A 46 -3.13 -20.79 -13.04
N SER A 47 -3.70 -21.97 -13.32
CA SER A 47 -3.06 -23.26 -13.03
C SER A 47 -1.75 -23.40 -13.82
N GLY A 48 -0.65 -22.88 -13.26
CA GLY A 48 0.71 -23.10 -13.72
C GLY A 48 1.47 -23.97 -12.71
N SER A 49 1.90 -25.15 -13.13
CA SER A 49 2.64 -26.11 -12.33
C SER A 49 4.09 -25.67 -12.01
N VAL A 50 4.48 -25.77 -10.73
CA VAL A 50 5.86 -25.85 -10.17
C VAL A 50 6.72 -24.56 -10.19
N PRO A 51 7.80 -24.46 -9.38
CA PRO A 51 7.88 -23.73 -8.12
C PRO A 51 8.77 -22.49 -8.24
N LEU A 52 8.27 -21.42 -8.86
CA LEU A 52 8.90 -20.11 -8.81
C LEU A 52 7.80 -19.09 -8.52
N GLN A 53 7.34 -19.05 -7.26
CA GLN A 53 6.67 -17.86 -6.75
C GLN A 53 7.69 -16.72 -6.86
N SER A 54 7.45 -15.72 -7.71
CA SER A 54 8.27 -14.51 -7.68
C SER A 54 7.48 -13.24 -7.95
N GLU A 55 6.58 -13.18 -8.92
CA GLU A 55 5.78 -11.99 -9.18
C GLU A 55 4.39 -12.46 -9.63
N GLY A 56 3.32 -12.04 -8.95
CA GLY A 56 1.95 -12.42 -9.30
C GLY A 56 1.56 -11.96 -10.72
N ALA A 57 0.35 -12.30 -11.16
CA ALA A 57 -0.17 -11.76 -12.43
C ALA A 57 -0.13 -10.22 -12.39
N ARG A 58 0.34 -9.61 -13.48
CA ARG A 58 0.40 -8.15 -13.62
C ARG A 58 -0.46 -7.72 -14.81
N LEU A 59 -1.06 -6.54 -14.70
CA LEU A 59 -1.74 -5.92 -15.81
C LEU A 59 -0.71 -5.37 -16.79
N SER A 60 -0.90 -5.66 -18.08
CA SER A 60 -0.11 -5.10 -19.18
C SER A 60 -0.81 -3.86 -19.74
N GLN A 61 -0.06 -2.99 -20.43
CA GLN A 61 -0.59 -1.79 -21.08
C GLN A 61 -1.36 -0.84 -20.15
N VAL A 62 -0.97 -0.78 -18.87
CA VAL A 62 -1.68 -0.01 -17.84
C VAL A 62 -1.86 1.46 -18.20
N HIS A 63 -0.87 2.08 -18.85
CA HIS A 63 -0.98 3.47 -19.33
C HIS A 63 -2.08 3.65 -20.37
N THR A 64 -2.16 2.74 -21.35
CA THR A 64 -3.19 2.79 -22.40
C THR A 64 -4.57 2.53 -21.83
N ILE A 65 -4.71 1.49 -21.02
CA ILE A 65 -6.01 1.12 -20.41
C ILE A 65 -6.49 2.22 -19.47
N SER A 66 -5.62 2.80 -18.63
CA SER A 66 -5.98 3.92 -17.79
C SER A 66 -6.38 5.15 -18.61
N ALA A 67 -5.72 5.45 -19.73
CA ALA A 67 -6.13 6.54 -20.62
C ALA A 67 -7.50 6.29 -21.26
N GLU A 68 -7.79 5.06 -21.69
CA GLU A 68 -9.10 4.68 -22.23
C GLU A 68 -10.21 4.78 -21.16
N LEU A 69 -9.95 4.34 -19.92
CA LEU A 69 -10.89 4.44 -18.81
C LEU A 69 -11.17 5.90 -18.42
N ASN A 70 -10.14 6.75 -18.37
CA ASN A 70 -10.32 8.19 -18.09
C ASN A 70 -11.03 8.94 -19.22
N ALA A 71 -11.13 8.37 -20.42
CA ALA A 71 -11.88 8.95 -21.54
C ALA A 71 -13.39 8.66 -21.48
N ASP A 72 -13.82 7.71 -20.63
CA ASP A 72 -15.24 7.39 -20.41
C ASP A 72 -15.86 8.38 -19.41
N ASP A 73 -16.93 9.06 -19.80
CA ASP A 73 -17.59 10.09 -19.01
C ASP A 73 -18.31 9.57 -17.76
N ARG A 74 -18.50 8.25 -17.67
CA ARG A 74 -19.06 7.58 -16.49
C ARG A 74 -18.02 7.30 -15.41
N ILE A 75 -16.74 7.43 -15.74
CA ILE A 75 -15.61 7.18 -14.85
C ILE A 75 -15.04 8.54 -14.44
N GLU A 76 -15.11 8.87 -13.16
CA GLU A 76 -14.52 10.13 -12.67
C GLU A 76 -13.00 10.14 -12.86
N TYR A 77 -12.35 9.01 -12.58
CA TYR A 77 -10.93 8.81 -12.79
C TYR A 77 -10.53 7.33 -12.80
N ALA A 78 -9.36 7.03 -13.38
CA ALA A 78 -8.68 5.76 -13.28
C ALA A 78 -7.17 5.98 -13.11
N SER A 79 -6.58 5.41 -12.06
CA SER A 79 -5.14 5.49 -11.80
C SER A 79 -4.53 4.10 -11.73
N PRO A 80 -3.45 3.82 -12.47
CA PRO A 80 -2.71 2.58 -12.31
C PRO A 80 -1.94 2.60 -10.99
N VAL A 81 -2.06 1.51 -10.24
CA VAL A 81 -1.40 1.32 -8.94
C VAL A 81 -0.50 0.09 -8.98
N ALA A 82 0.75 0.24 -8.54
CA ALA A 82 1.71 -0.83 -8.39
C ALA A 82 2.04 -1.03 -6.91
N LEU A 83 1.79 -2.23 -6.38
CA LEU A 83 2.13 -2.60 -5.01
C LEU A 83 3.39 -3.45 -5.00
N GLN A 84 4.41 -3.05 -4.24
CA GLN A 84 5.64 -3.81 -4.10
C GLN A 84 6.13 -3.82 -2.65
N PRO A 85 6.34 -4.99 -2.03
CA PRO A 85 7.00 -5.05 -0.73
C PRO A 85 8.47 -4.65 -0.87
N LEU A 86 8.92 -3.68 -0.07
CA LEU A 86 10.30 -3.20 -0.01
C LEU A 86 10.83 -3.29 1.42
N ARG A 87 12.15 -3.40 1.55
CA ARG A 87 12.82 -3.18 2.83
C ARG A 87 13.59 -1.87 2.77
N LEU A 88 13.24 -0.96 3.65
CA LEU A 88 13.91 0.31 3.83
C LEU A 88 14.90 0.23 4.99
N GLU A 89 15.95 1.04 4.90
CA GLU A 89 16.96 1.21 5.95
C GLU A 89 17.27 2.70 6.12
N ASN A 90 17.22 3.19 7.36
CA ASN A 90 17.74 4.51 7.68
C ASN A 90 19.27 4.42 7.74
N PRO A 91 20.02 5.09 6.85
CA PRO A 91 21.48 5.00 6.81
C PRO A 91 22.16 5.67 8.02
N THR A 92 21.46 6.56 8.73
CA THR A 92 21.99 7.31 9.88
C THR A 92 21.87 6.49 11.17
N THR A 93 20.74 5.84 11.40
CA THR A 93 20.49 5.05 12.63
C THR A 93 20.74 3.55 12.46
N GLY A 94 20.63 3.04 11.23
CA GLY A 94 20.67 1.61 10.92
C GLY A 94 19.33 0.89 11.13
N ASP A 95 18.25 1.63 11.43
CA ASP A 95 16.92 1.06 11.60
C ASP A 95 16.38 0.54 10.27
N ARG A 96 15.63 -0.57 10.32
CA ARG A 96 15.17 -1.30 9.12
C ARG A 96 13.72 -1.71 9.27
N GLU A 97 12.95 -1.53 8.20
CA GLU A 97 11.53 -1.85 8.19
C GLU A 97 11.10 -2.43 6.84
N TYR A 98 10.19 -3.40 6.87
CA TYR A 98 9.50 -3.88 5.68
C TYR A 98 8.21 -3.08 5.49
N VAL A 99 8.06 -2.50 4.30
CA VAL A 99 6.93 -1.63 3.95
C VAL A 99 6.30 -2.09 2.65
N ILE A 100 5.03 -1.77 2.45
CA ILE A 100 4.40 -1.86 1.13
C ILE A 100 4.62 -0.53 0.42
N ALA A 101 5.30 -0.55 -0.72
CA ALA A 101 5.45 0.61 -1.59
C ALA A 101 4.32 0.65 -2.62
N LEU A 102 3.72 1.83 -2.77
CA LEU A 102 2.62 2.13 -3.67
C LEU A 102 3.10 3.09 -4.74
N GLY A 103 3.39 2.56 -5.93
CA GLY A 103 3.57 3.40 -7.11
C GLY A 103 2.22 3.78 -7.69
N VAL A 104 1.91 5.07 -7.72
CA VAL A 104 0.64 5.59 -8.27
C VAL A 104 0.95 6.63 -9.36
N LEU A 105 0.15 6.64 -10.42
CA LEU A 105 0.13 7.76 -11.37
C LEU A 105 -1.11 8.62 -11.09
N PRO A 106 -1.01 9.67 -10.24
CA PRO A 106 -2.17 10.45 -9.85
C PRO A 106 -2.75 11.19 -11.07
N PRO A 107 -4.07 11.07 -11.32
CA PRO A 107 -4.74 11.87 -12.33
C PRO A 107 -4.80 13.34 -11.91
N GLU A 108 -4.93 14.25 -12.88
CA GLU A 108 -4.92 15.69 -12.62
C GLU A 108 -5.98 16.08 -11.56
N GLY A 109 -5.55 16.81 -10.53
CA GLY A 109 -6.43 17.31 -9.47
C GLY A 109 -6.69 16.34 -8.31
N GLN A 110 -6.25 15.08 -8.41
CA GLN A 110 -6.37 14.11 -7.33
C GLN A 110 -5.09 13.90 -6.55
N ARG A 111 -5.33 13.60 -5.29
CA ARG A 111 -4.47 14.01 -4.19
C ARG A 111 -4.40 12.98 -3.07
N ARG A 112 -5.23 11.92 -3.17
CA ARG A 112 -5.29 10.83 -2.20
C ARG A 112 -5.59 9.51 -2.91
N VAL A 113 -4.84 8.45 -2.61
CA VAL A 113 -5.09 7.06 -3.06
C VAL A 113 -4.88 6.12 -1.87
N ALA A 114 -5.82 5.22 -1.60
CA ALA A 114 -5.79 4.31 -0.45
C ALA A 114 -5.50 5.02 0.89
N ASP A 115 -6.11 6.19 1.09
CA ASP A 115 -5.87 7.09 2.22
C ASP A 115 -4.46 7.72 2.33
N MET A 116 -3.59 7.53 1.35
CA MET A 116 -2.29 8.20 1.25
C MET A 116 -2.38 9.49 0.46
N ARG A 117 -1.93 10.61 1.05
CA ARG A 117 -1.85 11.90 0.35
C ARG A 117 -0.64 11.97 -0.57
N LEU A 118 -0.86 12.39 -1.81
CA LEU A 118 0.17 12.48 -2.85
C LEU A 118 0.58 13.93 -3.16
N ASP A 119 -0.16 14.93 -2.66
CA ASP A 119 0.10 16.37 -2.79
C ASP A 119 1.53 16.81 -2.50
N PRO A 120 2.22 16.22 -1.51
CA PRO A 120 3.58 16.61 -1.18
C PRO A 120 4.63 16.15 -2.20
N LEU A 121 4.29 15.24 -3.12
CA LEU A 121 5.20 14.77 -4.17
C LEU A 121 5.34 15.82 -5.27
N SER A 122 6.56 16.01 -5.76
CA SER A 122 6.88 16.97 -6.81
C SER A 122 6.40 16.48 -8.18
N GLU A 123 5.38 17.14 -8.72
CA GLU A 123 4.77 16.92 -10.05
C GLU A 123 4.27 15.48 -10.32
N PRO A 124 3.18 15.31 -11.10
CA PRO A 124 2.72 13.98 -11.47
C PRO A 124 3.72 13.34 -12.44
N TYR A 125 4.68 12.62 -11.86
CA TYR A 125 5.44 11.56 -12.50
C TYR A 125 6.40 11.97 -13.65
N PRO A 126 7.45 12.78 -13.38
CA PRO A 126 8.40 13.25 -14.39
C PRO A 126 9.29 12.16 -15.00
N TYR A 127 9.19 10.90 -14.54
CA TYR A 127 10.03 9.78 -14.99
C TYR A 127 9.50 9.07 -16.23
N TYR A 128 8.17 9.08 -16.46
CA TYR A 128 7.57 8.58 -17.69
C TYR A 128 7.23 9.75 -18.60
N ALA A 129 8.11 10.01 -19.57
CA ALA A 129 7.99 11.11 -20.50
C ALA A 129 7.41 10.58 -21.83
N ASP A 130 6.16 10.95 -22.11
CA ASP A 130 5.51 10.74 -23.41
C ASP A 130 5.51 9.29 -23.96
N GLY A 131 5.59 8.28 -23.09
CA GLY A 131 5.59 6.86 -23.47
C GLY A 131 6.85 6.08 -23.08
N ASP A 132 7.93 6.79 -22.73
CA ASP A 132 9.23 6.21 -22.39
C ASP A 132 9.64 6.54 -20.94
N TYR A 133 10.46 5.68 -20.34
CA TYR A 133 10.95 5.83 -18.95
C TYR A 133 12.35 6.49 -18.92
N ASP A 134 12.49 7.60 -19.63
CA ASP A 134 13.75 8.36 -19.77
C ASP A 134 13.71 9.73 -19.05
N GLY A 135 12.62 9.99 -18.33
CA GLY A 135 12.42 11.23 -17.59
C GLY A 135 13.29 11.35 -16.33
N THR A 136 13.07 12.42 -15.55
CA THR A 136 13.82 12.66 -14.31
C THR A 136 13.20 11.87 -13.16
N TRP A 137 13.97 10.99 -12.55
CA TRP A 137 13.55 10.31 -11.33
C TRP A 137 13.75 11.21 -10.11
N THR A 138 12.69 11.50 -9.36
CA THR A 138 12.72 12.37 -8.18
C THR A 138 13.19 11.65 -6.92
N GLY A 139 12.83 10.37 -6.78
CA GLY A 139 13.16 9.56 -5.61
C GLY A 139 12.47 10.02 -4.33
N GLU A 140 11.36 10.75 -4.46
CA GLU A 140 10.58 11.21 -3.32
C GLU A 140 9.58 10.14 -2.88
N PHE A 141 9.26 10.13 -1.59
CA PHE A 141 8.16 9.31 -1.07
C PHE A 141 7.45 9.98 0.11
N VAL A 142 6.19 9.61 0.31
CA VAL A 142 5.38 9.91 1.47
C VAL A 142 5.29 8.65 2.33
N ALA A 143 5.57 8.78 3.63
CA ALA A 143 5.51 7.66 4.57
C ALA A 143 4.22 7.66 5.37
N SER A 144 3.73 6.48 5.75
CA SER A 144 2.76 6.39 6.84
C SER A 144 3.42 6.70 8.20
N PRO A 145 2.65 7.11 9.22
CA PRO A 145 3.17 7.41 10.56
C PRO A 145 4.03 6.27 11.13
N ALA A 146 3.57 5.02 11.05
CA ALA A 146 4.31 3.87 11.57
C ALA A 146 5.66 3.67 10.87
N VAL A 147 5.78 3.98 9.59
CA VAL A 147 7.05 3.87 8.85
C VAL A 147 8.04 4.94 9.31
N ALA A 148 7.58 6.19 9.42
CA ALA A 148 8.41 7.30 9.88
C ALA A 148 8.93 7.06 11.31
N ASP A 149 8.05 6.62 12.21
CA ASP A 149 8.40 6.33 13.60
C ASP A 149 9.38 5.16 13.74
N ARG A 150 9.17 4.05 13.01
CA ARG A 150 10.02 2.85 13.12
C ARG A 150 11.40 3.03 12.50
N LEU A 151 11.49 3.80 11.42
CA LEU A 151 12.76 4.13 10.78
C LEU A 151 13.41 5.38 11.36
N ALA A 152 12.76 6.04 12.33
CA ALA A 152 13.20 7.31 12.90
C ALA A 152 13.57 8.33 11.81
N LEU A 153 12.66 8.53 10.84
CA LEU A 153 12.84 9.45 9.72
C LEU A 153 12.08 10.75 9.96
N ASP A 154 12.76 11.87 9.78
CA ASP A 154 12.17 13.19 9.67
C ASP A 154 12.01 13.61 8.19
N VAL A 155 11.17 14.61 7.93
CA VAL A 155 11.02 15.16 6.58
C VAL A 155 12.38 15.68 6.08
N ASN A 156 12.71 15.33 4.84
CA ASN A 156 14.00 15.49 4.15
C ASN A 156 15.08 14.44 4.49
N ASP A 157 14.79 13.47 5.35
CA ASP A 157 15.69 12.34 5.54
C ASP A 157 15.63 11.35 4.36
N THR A 158 16.72 10.61 4.19
CA THR A 158 16.84 9.60 3.14
C THR A 158 16.73 8.19 3.71
N ALA A 159 16.02 7.32 3.00
CA ALA A 159 15.97 5.89 3.26
C ALA A 159 16.63 5.11 2.12
N ALA A 160 17.52 4.17 2.46
CA ALA A 160 18.11 3.26 1.50
C ALA A 160 17.14 2.10 1.20
N VAL A 161 16.98 1.76 -0.08
CA VAL A 161 16.16 0.61 -0.49
C VAL A 161 17.05 -0.62 -0.62
N SER A 162 16.77 -1.65 0.16
CA SER A 162 17.53 -2.89 0.12
C SER A 162 17.46 -3.55 -1.26
N GLY A 163 18.63 -3.85 -1.85
CA GLY A 163 18.71 -4.48 -3.17
C GLY A 163 18.61 -3.52 -4.35
N ALA A 164 18.55 -2.20 -4.10
CA ALA A 164 18.64 -1.18 -5.12
C ALA A 164 19.81 -0.23 -4.85
N ASN A 165 20.45 0.27 -5.93
CA ASN A 165 21.50 1.30 -5.83
C ASN A 165 20.90 2.72 -5.78
N ARG A 166 19.72 2.88 -5.17
CA ARG A 166 19.00 4.15 -5.11
C ARG A 166 18.38 4.35 -3.72
N SER A 167 18.39 5.58 -3.26
CA SER A 167 17.80 6.01 -1.98
C SER A 167 16.56 6.87 -2.24
N LEU A 168 15.57 6.77 -1.36
CA LEU A 168 14.37 7.58 -1.39
C LEU A 168 14.47 8.71 -0.37
N THR A 169 13.83 9.86 -0.63
CA THR A 169 13.80 11.03 0.27
C THR A 169 12.37 11.24 0.78
N LEU A 170 12.23 11.32 2.10
CA LEU A 170 10.94 11.52 2.74
C LEU A 170 10.49 12.97 2.57
N VAL A 171 9.43 13.21 1.79
CA VAL A 171 8.91 14.58 1.58
C VAL A 171 7.77 14.93 2.53
N ALA A 172 7.04 13.93 3.03
CA ALA A 172 5.97 14.11 3.99
C ALA A 172 5.63 12.83 4.73
N VAL A 173 5.06 12.99 5.92
CA VAL A 173 4.40 11.91 6.66
C VAL A 173 2.90 12.11 6.54
N ASN A 174 2.19 11.05 6.17
CA ASN A 174 0.75 11.06 6.01
C ASN A 174 0.06 11.19 7.38
N ASP A 175 -1.19 11.67 7.40
CA ASP A 175 -1.96 11.81 8.64
C ASP A 175 -2.53 10.48 9.16
N ARG A 176 -2.54 9.44 8.32
CA ARG A 176 -3.11 8.12 8.60
C ARG A 176 -2.27 7.00 7.99
N GLU A 177 -2.48 5.79 8.49
CA GLU A 177 -2.00 4.58 7.83
C GLU A 177 -2.73 4.36 6.50
N MET A 178 -2.09 3.60 5.60
CA MET A 178 -2.76 3.19 4.37
C MET A 178 -3.84 2.18 4.70
N ALA A 179 -5.06 2.45 4.24
CA ALA A 179 -6.14 1.47 4.24
C ALA A 179 -6.00 0.57 3.00
N ALA A 180 -5.25 -0.53 3.12
CA ALA A 180 -5.46 -1.63 2.20
C ALA A 180 -6.81 -2.27 2.56
N GLY A 181 -7.62 -2.73 1.61
CA GLY A 181 -8.98 -3.27 1.87
C GLY A 181 -9.07 -4.46 2.86
N PHE A 182 -7.96 -4.85 3.48
CA PHE A 182 -7.78 -5.88 4.50
C PHE A 182 -7.16 -5.34 5.83
N GLY A 183 -6.97 -4.03 5.98
CA GLY A 183 -6.50 -3.38 7.21
C GLY A 183 -5.49 -2.23 6.99
N GLU A 184 -5.15 -1.55 8.08
CA GLU A 184 -4.08 -0.55 8.11
C GLU A 184 -2.72 -1.22 8.00
N VAL A 185 -1.88 -0.78 7.07
CA VAL A 185 -0.53 -1.35 6.85
C VAL A 185 0.54 -0.26 6.73
N PRO A 186 1.76 -0.49 7.25
CA PRO A 186 2.89 0.41 7.05
C PRO A 186 3.21 0.52 5.56
N ALA A 187 3.14 1.74 5.04
CA ALA A 187 3.18 1.97 3.61
C ALA A 187 3.98 3.22 3.24
N ILE A 188 4.48 3.23 2.01
CA ILE A 188 5.07 4.41 1.37
C ILE A 188 4.43 4.62 -0.01
N ALA A 189 4.27 5.86 -0.44
CA ALA A 189 3.82 6.22 -1.79
C ALA A 189 4.81 7.15 -2.47
#